data_AF-H2MWR9-F1
#
_entry.id   AF-H2MWR9-F1
#
_cell.length_a   1.000
_cell.length_b   1.000
_cell.length_c   1.000
_cell.angle_alpha   90.00
_cell.angle_beta   90.00
_cell.angle_gamma   90.00
#
_symmetry.space_group_name_H-M   'P 1'
#
loop_
_entity.id
_entity.type
_entity.pdbx_description
1 polymer ?
#
loop_
_entity_poly.entity_id
_entity_poly.type
_entity_poly.pdbx_seq_one_letter_code
_entity_poly.pdbx_strand_id
1 'polypeptide(L)'
;MGATPSKKYTCKTFGSGVFQNFNGSAYYMRSSCRYYLTHFTHDNFECSIIVQRDKDSLLMSRVEIIINGLITVLEAKSITVKSESVSLPYDQTYLKIFDYGVYKRLTSSLIPLTVTWNNVTGGIETLWVEIEQELKPDTTGLCSNNGSQVEKLRVSPGDFCETPDVSPDYNEVLECGTFISPAIGCLGNKKKIYQNICPKNNHKASKEVKCSFFNEIAKSLCRKDDNFWTWWIESKLCEEPTCPGELKFNETGSPFAPSCSNPNPSSSETVQTCVCTDGKVRNDRVNASQCVRSSDCPCVFAGKIYQPGTSRNTRCQSCSCNGGNWVCSANICPPKCTVEGQFVETFDGKPYTLPRKCRYVVSKGSNWTIKADFSASEIEVTKVVIELFEETYTFEDNKVKLKEKEITEFHKSDQALVFWQSSMFVLVQTSFDMKIQVQMSPIMQLYITLPGNNIETLSGLCGNGNNDTTDDFTSSNNIRESSSGPFALSWAYGLTGGSQCTTEDIPTVCVNSAAEIFAADRCAALINNKVFAECHSYISPEAYQADCIKTTCTCGSNKEDCVCTALGNYAKACTGLGIKLGDWRSSTNCSRFTF
;
A
#
# COMPACT_ATOMS: atom_id res chain seq x y z
N MET A 1 -30.67 3.72 24.81
CA MET A 1 -31.66 3.17 23.86
C MET A 1 -30.95 2.08 23.08
N GLY A 2 -31.30 0.82 23.30
CA GLY A 2 -30.71 -0.29 22.55
C GLY A 2 -31.16 -0.21 21.10
N ALA A 3 -30.22 -0.18 20.15
CA ALA A 3 -30.54 -0.29 18.74
C ALA A 3 -31.27 -1.63 18.52
N THR A 4 -32.47 -1.58 17.97
CA THR A 4 -33.18 -2.77 17.49
C THR A 4 -32.28 -3.47 16.48
N PRO A 5 -31.99 -4.79 16.62
CA PRO A 5 -31.13 -5.47 15.67
C PRO A 5 -31.74 -5.34 14.27
N SER A 6 -30.95 -4.84 13.30
CA SER A 6 -31.37 -4.73 11.91
C SER A 6 -31.75 -6.12 11.41
N LYS A 7 -32.93 -6.24 10.82
CA LYS A 7 -33.41 -7.51 10.27
C LYS A 7 -32.64 -7.81 8.98
N LYS A 8 -32.00 -8.98 8.94
CA LYS A 8 -31.25 -9.45 7.77
C LYS A 8 -32.18 -10.25 6.83
N TYR A 9 -32.19 -9.87 5.55
CA TYR A 9 -32.94 -10.55 4.49
C TYR A 9 -31.97 -11.22 3.52
N THR A 10 -32.16 -12.51 3.23
CA THR A 10 -31.28 -13.28 2.34
C THR A 10 -32.06 -13.80 1.14
N CYS A 11 -31.58 -13.51 -0.07
CA CYS A 11 -32.04 -14.11 -1.33
C CYS A 11 -30.93 -14.97 -1.92
N LYS A 12 -31.27 -16.14 -2.47
CA LYS A 12 -30.30 -17.08 -3.04
C LYS A 12 -30.70 -17.54 -4.43
N THR A 13 -29.72 -17.79 -5.28
CA THR A 13 -29.88 -18.58 -6.51
C THR A 13 -28.77 -19.62 -6.62
N PHE A 14 -29.16 -20.83 -6.99
CA PHE A 14 -28.28 -22.00 -7.04
C PHE A 14 -28.84 -23.04 -8.01
N GLY A 15 -28.07 -24.10 -8.29
CA GLY A 15 -28.43 -25.12 -9.26
C GLY A 15 -28.66 -24.54 -10.67
N SER A 16 -29.60 -25.11 -11.42
CA SER A 16 -29.87 -24.74 -12.83
C SER A 16 -30.90 -23.63 -13.02
N GLY A 17 -31.41 -23.05 -11.93
CA GLY A 17 -32.53 -22.11 -11.98
C GLY A 17 -33.39 -22.08 -10.73
N VAL A 18 -32.83 -22.45 -9.57
CA VAL A 18 -33.56 -22.37 -8.30
C VAL A 18 -33.34 -20.99 -7.70
N PHE A 19 -34.43 -20.39 -7.23
CA PHE A 19 -34.43 -19.09 -6.56
C PHE A 19 -35.12 -19.22 -5.22
N GLN A 20 -34.50 -18.69 -4.17
CA GLN A 20 -35.09 -18.49 -2.86
C GLN A 20 -35.20 -16.99 -2.63
N ASN A 21 -36.42 -16.49 -2.50
CA ASN A 21 -36.68 -15.07 -2.33
C ASN A 21 -36.41 -14.60 -0.89
N PHE A 22 -36.48 -13.29 -0.63
CA PHE A 22 -36.21 -12.72 0.70
C PHE A 22 -37.17 -13.18 1.81
N ASN A 23 -38.33 -13.75 1.44
CA ASN A 23 -39.30 -14.34 2.38
C ASN A 23 -39.01 -15.83 2.66
N GLY A 24 -37.97 -16.40 2.04
CA GLY A 24 -37.55 -17.78 2.21
C GLY A 24 -38.33 -18.80 1.37
N SER A 25 -39.19 -18.35 0.45
CA SER A 25 -39.93 -19.20 -0.47
C SER A 25 -39.06 -19.56 -1.68
N ALA A 26 -38.97 -20.85 -1.99
CA ALA A 26 -38.21 -21.36 -3.13
C ALA A 26 -39.11 -21.65 -4.34
N TYR A 27 -38.61 -21.37 -5.54
CA TYR A 27 -39.26 -21.71 -6.81
C TYR A 27 -38.21 -22.00 -7.89
N TYR A 28 -38.67 -22.51 -9.04
CA TYR A 28 -37.81 -22.88 -10.17
C TYR A 28 -38.16 -22.09 -11.43
N MET A 29 -37.13 -21.60 -12.11
CA MET A 29 -37.24 -20.96 -13.41
C MET A 29 -35.96 -21.21 -14.22
N ARG A 30 -36.08 -21.84 -15.39
CA ARG A 30 -34.97 -22.03 -16.32
C ARG A 30 -34.94 -20.93 -17.36
N SER A 31 -33.81 -20.24 -17.47
CA SER A 31 -33.61 -19.28 -18.57
C SER A 31 -32.14 -18.94 -18.79
N SER A 32 -31.78 -18.69 -20.06
CA SER A 32 -30.52 -18.05 -20.45
C SER A 32 -30.61 -16.54 -20.60
N CYS A 33 -31.79 -15.95 -20.36
CA CYS A 33 -32.00 -14.51 -20.44
C CYS A 33 -31.42 -13.77 -19.23
N ARG A 34 -31.22 -12.46 -19.40
CA ARG A 34 -30.80 -11.54 -18.34
C ARG A 34 -32.00 -11.12 -17.50
N TYR A 35 -31.92 -11.35 -16.19
CA TYR A 35 -32.96 -10.98 -15.23
C TYR A 35 -32.41 -10.17 -14.08
N TYR A 36 -33.20 -9.20 -13.62
CA TYR A 36 -32.99 -8.61 -12.31
C TYR A 36 -33.21 -9.67 -11.24
N LEU A 37 -32.13 -10.10 -10.60
CA LEU A 37 -32.21 -10.89 -9.38
C LEU A 37 -32.87 -10.04 -8.29
N THR A 38 -32.39 -8.82 -8.11
CA THR A 38 -33.03 -7.82 -7.27
C THR A 38 -32.69 -6.41 -7.76
N HIS A 39 -33.62 -5.48 -7.55
CA HIS A 39 -33.44 -4.05 -7.72
C HIS A 39 -34.12 -3.34 -6.56
N PHE A 40 -33.45 -2.38 -5.92
CA PHE A 40 -33.99 -1.62 -4.80
C PHE A 40 -33.23 -0.30 -4.58
N THR A 41 -33.79 0.58 -3.76
CA THR A 41 -33.16 1.85 -3.38
C THR A 41 -32.84 1.94 -1.88
N HIS A 42 -31.71 2.51 -1.51
CA HIS A 42 -31.32 2.82 -0.13
C HIS A 42 -30.75 4.24 -0.07
N ASP A 43 -31.36 5.13 0.72
CA ASP A 43 -30.89 6.52 0.90
C ASP A 43 -30.54 7.25 -0.41
N ASN A 44 -31.38 7.08 -1.44
CA ASN A 44 -31.24 7.58 -2.82
C ASN A 44 -30.17 6.88 -3.69
N PHE A 45 -29.49 5.86 -3.17
CA PHE A 45 -28.62 5.00 -3.94
C PHE A 45 -29.40 3.84 -4.53
N GLU A 46 -29.30 3.66 -5.85
CA GLU A 46 -29.88 2.52 -6.54
C GLU A 46 -28.93 1.32 -6.52
N CYS A 47 -29.49 0.14 -6.29
CA CYS A 47 -28.80 -1.13 -6.46
C CYS A 47 -29.55 -2.04 -7.41
N SER A 48 -28.83 -2.60 -8.39
CA SER A 48 -29.35 -3.61 -9.31
C SER A 48 -28.38 -4.79 -9.37
N ILE A 49 -28.89 -6.00 -9.17
CA ILE A 49 -28.14 -7.23 -9.39
C ILE A 49 -28.82 -7.98 -10.52
N ILE A 50 -28.08 -8.20 -11.61
CA ILE A 50 -28.55 -8.86 -12.83
C ILE A 50 -27.80 -10.17 -12.98
N VAL A 51 -28.52 -11.26 -13.24
CA VAL A 51 -27.95 -12.58 -13.46
C VAL A 51 -28.25 -13.07 -14.87
N GLN A 52 -27.28 -13.77 -15.46
CA GLN A 52 -27.41 -14.47 -16.73
C GLN A 52 -26.82 -15.87 -16.60
N ARG A 53 -27.56 -16.87 -17.07
CA ARG A 53 -27.08 -18.25 -17.14
C ARG A 53 -26.70 -18.61 -18.57
N ASP A 54 -25.70 -19.46 -18.67
CA ASP A 54 -25.33 -20.08 -19.92
C ASP A 54 -26.37 -21.15 -20.32
N LYS A 55 -26.61 -21.29 -21.62
CA LYS A 55 -27.65 -22.17 -22.14
C LYS A 55 -27.31 -23.65 -21.92
N ASP A 56 -26.03 -24.00 -22.04
CA ASP A 56 -25.58 -25.40 -22.06
C ASP A 56 -25.13 -25.86 -20.68
N SER A 57 -24.24 -25.10 -20.02
CA SER A 57 -23.76 -25.43 -18.68
C SER A 57 -24.77 -25.15 -17.57
N LEU A 58 -25.77 -24.30 -17.83
CA LEU A 58 -26.80 -23.87 -16.87
C LEU A 58 -26.27 -23.09 -15.66
N LEU A 59 -24.96 -22.91 -15.55
CA LEU A 59 -24.31 -22.09 -14.53
C LEU A 59 -24.52 -20.61 -14.84
N MET A 60 -24.40 -19.75 -13.82
CA MET A 60 -24.39 -18.31 -14.06
C MET A 60 -23.08 -17.95 -14.75
N SER A 61 -23.17 -17.54 -16.01
CA SER A 61 -22.01 -17.13 -16.82
C SER A 61 -21.62 -15.67 -16.55
N ARG A 62 -22.61 -14.84 -16.19
CA ARG A 62 -22.41 -13.43 -15.94
C ARG A 62 -23.32 -12.93 -14.84
N VAL A 63 -22.75 -12.20 -13.88
CA VAL A 63 -23.50 -11.46 -12.85
C VAL A 63 -23.04 -10.02 -12.84
N GLU A 64 -23.97 -9.09 -12.98
CA GLU A 64 -23.69 -7.66 -12.93
C GLU A 64 -24.25 -7.08 -11.64
N ILE A 65 -23.40 -6.45 -10.85
CA ILE A 65 -23.73 -5.79 -9.59
C ILE A 65 -23.50 -4.30 -9.82
N ILE A 66 -24.59 -3.54 -9.82
CA ILE A 66 -24.61 -2.10 -10.06
C ILE A 66 -24.98 -1.43 -8.75
N ILE A 67 -24.07 -0.63 -8.19
CA ILE A 67 -24.29 0.14 -6.96
C ILE A 67 -23.98 1.59 -7.28
N ASN A 68 -25.00 2.45 -7.29
CA ASN A 68 -24.85 3.88 -7.61
C ASN A 68 -24.05 4.14 -8.91
N GLY A 69 -24.40 3.41 -9.99
CA GLY A 69 -23.71 3.52 -11.29
C GLY A 69 -22.34 2.81 -11.38
N LEU A 70 -21.77 2.34 -10.26
CA LEU A 70 -20.58 1.51 -10.28
C LEU A 70 -20.93 0.09 -10.71
N ILE A 71 -20.41 -0.32 -11.86
CA ILE A 71 -20.66 -1.65 -12.43
C ILE A 71 -19.52 -2.59 -12.05
N THR A 72 -19.87 -3.68 -11.37
CA THR A 72 -19.02 -4.83 -11.11
C THR A 72 -19.56 -6.02 -11.90
N VAL A 73 -18.73 -6.66 -12.72
CA VAL A 73 -19.12 -7.85 -13.49
C VAL A 73 -18.34 -9.06 -12.99
N LEU A 74 -19.07 -10.10 -12.62
CA LEU A 74 -18.55 -11.39 -12.21
C LEU A 74 -18.71 -12.40 -13.34
N GLU A 75 -17.61 -13.05 -13.69
CA GLU A 75 -17.55 -14.15 -14.65
C GLU A 75 -16.76 -15.32 -14.03
N ALA A 76 -16.72 -16.47 -14.72
CA ALA A 76 -16.12 -17.69 -14.18
C ALA A 76 -14.66 -17.51 -13.69
N LYS A 77 -13.86 -16.68 -14.37
CA LYS A 77 -12.42 -16.50 -14.12
C LYS A 77 -11.99 -15.06 -13.86
N SER A 78 -12.89 -14.09 -14.02
CA SER A 78 -12.60 -12.66 -14.00
C SER A 78 -13.60 -11.93 -13.14
N ILE A 79 -13.10 -10.91 -12.44
CA ILE A 79 -13.91 -9.89 -11.79
C ILE A 79 -13.47 -8.57 -12.43
N THR A 80 -14.41 -7.81 -12.93
CA THR A 80 -14.13 -6.48 -13.47
C THR A 80 -14.90 -5.42 -12.71
N VAL A 81 -14.27 -4.28 -12.46
CA VAL A 81 -14.88 -3.09 -11.86
C VAL A 81 -14.58 -1.92 -12.78
N LYS A 82 -15.62 -1.19 -13.24
CA LYS A 82 -15.48 -0.14 -14.27
C LYS A 82 -14.78 -0.64 -15.56
N SER A 83 -15.05 -1.90 -15.94
CA SER A 83 -14.45 -2.56 -17.11
C SER A 83 -12.95 -2.88 -17.00
N GLU A 84 -12.35 -2.71 -15.83
CA GLU A 84 -10.96 -3.10 -15.56
C GLU A 84 -10.92 -4.40 -14.74
N SER A 85 -10.05 -5.33 -15.12
CA SER A 85 -9.85 -6.57 -14.37
C SER A 85 -9.18 -6.27 -13.03
N VAL A 86 -9.72 -6.85 -11.95
CA VAL A 86 -9.22 -6.61 -10.58
C VAL A 86 -8.67 -7.89 -9.95
N SER A 87 -7.62 -7.75 -9.14
CA SER A 87 -7.14 -8.80 -8.24
C SER A 87 -7.75 -8.66 -6.87
N LEU A 88 -7.84 -9.76 -6.12
CA LEU A 88 -8.34 -9.77 -4.75
C LEU A 88 -7.17 -9.71 -3.75
N PRO A 89 -7.35 -9.05 -2.59
CA PRO A 89 -8.51 -8.23 -2.23
C PRO A 89 -8.55 -6.92 -3.03
N TYR A 90 -9.74 -6.51 -3.44
CA TYR A 90 -10.02 -5.22 -4.05
C TYR A 90 -10.70 -4.31 -3.03
N ASP A 91 -10.14 -3.13 -2.77
CA ASP A 91 -10.70 -2.13 -1.87
C ASP A 91 -10.71 -0.77 -2.58
N GLN A 92 -11.91 -0.25 -2.83
CA GLN A 92 -12.15 1.13 -3.21
C GLN A 92 -13.15 1.76 -2.24
N THR A 93 -13.22 3.10 -2.24
CA THR A 93 -13.95 3.95 -1.28
C THR A 93 -15.20 3.35 -0.65
N TYR A 94 -16.07 2.71 -1.44
CA TYR A 94 -17.29 2.08 -0.93
C TYR A 94 -17.57 0.64 -1.39
N LEU A 95 -16.58 0.01 -2.03
CA LEU A 95 -16.72 -1.34 -2.57
C LEU A 95 -15.52 -2.17 -2.16
N LYS A 96 -15.78 -3.29 -1.48
CA LYS A 96 -14.75 -4.26 -1.11
C LYS A 96 -15.09 -5.59 -1.73
N ILE A 97 -14.11 -6.25 -2.34
CA ILE A 97 -14.24 -7.60 -2.88
C ILE A 97 -13.06 -8.42 -2.36
N PHE A 98 -13.33 -9.56 -1.73
CA PHE A 98 -12.30 -10.37 -1.09
C PHE A 98 -12.67 -11.86 -1.08
N ASP A 99 -11.66 -12.71 -0.88
CA ASP A 99 -11.87 -14.13 -0.64
C ASP A 99 -12.52 -14.34 0.73
N TYR A 100 -13.53 -15.23 0.77
CA TYR A 100 -14.38 -15.48 1.92
C TYR A 100 -14.60 -16.99 2.09
N GLY A 101 -13.65 -17.67 2.74
CA GLY A 101 -13.57 -19.12 2.76
C GLY A 101 -13.33 -19.68 1.35
N VAL A 102 -14.16 -20.63 0.91
CA VAL A 102 -14.18 -21.10 -0.49
C VAL A 102 -14.94 -20.16 -1.43
N TYR A 103 -15.62 -19.15 -0.88
CA TYR A 103 -16.42 -18.19 -1.61
C TYR A 103 -15.65 -16.91 -1.91
N LYS A 104 -16.28 -16.03 -2.66
CA LYS A 104 -15.89 -14.62 -2.80
C LYS A 104 -17.03 -13.76 -2.30
N ARG A 105 -16.69 -12.65 -1.66
CA ARG A 105 -17.66 -11.74 -1.05
C ARG A 105 -17.39 -10.31 -1.48
N LEU A 106 -18.47 -9.63 -1.86
CA LEU A 106 -18.54 -8.21 -2.11
C LEU A 106 -19.35 -7.56 -1.00
N THR A 107 -18.82 -6.50 -0.41
CA THR A 107 -19.53 -5.66 0.56
C THR A 107 -19.53 -4.22 0.10
N SER A 108 -20.63 -3.52 0.38
CA SER A 108 -20.73 -2.07 0.17
C SER A 108 -20.80 -1.33 1.49
N SER A 109 -20.16 -0.17 1.57
CA SER A 109 -20.36 0.78 2.68
C SER A 109 -21.35 1.90 2.34
N LEU A 110 -21.78 2.03 1.07
CA LEU A 110 -22.85 2.97 0.68
C LEU A 110 -24.23 2.44 1.06
N ILE A 111 -24.42 1.13 0.95
CA ILE A 111 -25.68 0.45 1.21
C ILE A 111 -25.39 -0.81 2.02
N PRO A 112 -26.27 -1.23 2.96
CA PRO A 112 -26.07 -2.42 3.80
C PRO A 112 -26.31 -3.71 3.00
N LEU A 113 -25.47 -3.94 1.99
CA LEU A 113 -25.54 -5.02 1.02
C LEU A 113 -24.27 -5.89 1.07
N THR A 114 -24.48 -7.20 1.09
CA THR A 114 -23.45 -8.20 0.85
C THR A 114 -23.86 -9.11 -0.30
N VAL A 115 -22.95 -9.38 -1.23
CA VAL A 115 -23.13 -10.38 -2.29
C VAL A 115 -22.02 -11.41 -2.16
N THR A 116 -22.38 -12.68 -1.99
CA THR A 116 -21.40 -13.77 -1.85
C THR A 116 -21.69 -14.86 -2.88
N TRP A 117 -20.64 -15.43 -3.47
CA TRP A 117 -20.78 -16.39 -4.55
C TRP A 117 -19.65 -17.44 -4.58
N ASN A 118 -19.90 -18.56 -5.24
CA ASN A 118 -18.91 -19.60 -5.48
C ASN A 118 -18.64 -19.81 -6.97
N ASN A 119 -17.36 -19.83 -7.36
CA ASN A 119 -16.95 -20.13 -8.72
C ASN A 119 -16.59 -21.61 -8.86
N VAL A 120 -17.09 -22.25 -9.91
CA VAL A 120 -16.68 -23.60 -10.34
C VAL A 120 -16.18 -23.55 -11.77
N THR A 121 -15.65 -24.66 -12.27
CA THR A 121 -15.27 -24.79 -13.68
C THR A 121 -16.49 -24.54 -14.56
N GLY A 122 -16.49 -23.44 -15.31
CA GLY A 122 -17.55 -23.09 -16.27
C GLY A 122 -18.50 -21.96 -15.84
N GLY A 123 -18.51 -21.54 -14.57
CA GLY A 123 -19.38 -20.45 -14.13
C GLY A 123 -19.55 -20.33 -12.62
N ILE A 124 -20.56 -19.58 -12.21
CA ILE A 124 -20.93 -19.39 -10.81
C ILE A 124 -22.08 -20.35 -10.48
N GLU A 125 -21.89 -21.23 -9.51
CA GLU A 125 -22.87 -22.28 -9.16
C GLU A 125 -23.90 -21.82 -8.12
N THR A 126 -23.52 -20.87 -7.26
CA THR A 126 -24.36 -20.33 -6.20
C THR A 126 -24.01 -18.87 -5.96
N LEU A 127 -25.05 -18.08 -5.72
CA LEU A 127 -24.94 -16.67 -5.40
C LEU A 127 -26.05 -16.31 -4.41
N TRP A 128 -25.69 -15.57 -3.37
CA TRP A 128 -26.67 -15.02 -2.43
C TRP A 128 -26.40 -13.57 -2.11
N VAL A 129 -27.50 -12.88 -1.83
CA VAL A 129 -27.58 -11.46 -1.57
C VAL A 129 -28.18 -11.27 -0.19
N GLU A 130 -27.50 -10.50 0.63
CA GLU A 130 -27.92 -10.18 1.99
C GLU A 130 -28.11 -8.68 2.13
N ILE A 131 -29.27 -8.29 2.65
CA ILE A 131 -29.68 -6.90 2.85
C ILE A 131 -29.99 -6.72 4.34
N GLU A 132 -29.32 -5.77 4.99
CA GLU A 132 -29.50 -5.46 6.43
C GLU A 132 -30.29 -4.15 6.63
N GLN A 133 -31.43 -4.06 5.96
CA GLN A 133 -32.41 -2.98 6.08
C GLN A 133 -33.81 -3.54 5.86
N GLU A 134 -34.85 -2.77 6.20
CA GLU A 134 -36.21 -3.11 5.78
C GLU A 134 -36.33 -3.11 4.26
N LEU A 135 -36.99 -4.15 3.74
CA LEU A 135 -37.32 -4.25 2.32
C LEU A 135 -38.38 -3.20 2.01
N LYS A 136 -38.00 -2.24 1.16
CA LYS A 136 -38.93 -1.21 0.70
C LYS A 136 -39.89 -1.79 -0.36
N PRO A 137 -41.10 -1.21 -0.52
CA PRO A 137 -42.08 -1.68 -1.51
C PRO A 137 -41.62 -1.62 -2.98
N ASP A 138 -40.62 -0.80 -3.28
CA ASP A 138 -39.98 -0.67 -4.60
C ASP A 138 -38.98 -1.80 -4.91
N THR A 139 -38.72 -2.70 -3.96
CA THR A 139 -37.86 -3.86 -4.17
C THR A 139 -38.48 -4.77 -5.24
N THR A 140 -37.82 -4.90 -6.39
CA THR A 140 -38.28 -5.67 -7.56
C THR A 140 -37.24 -6.71 -7.99
N GLY A 141 -37.61 -7.64 -8.86
CA GLY A 141 -36.76 -8.75 -9.27
C GLY A 141 -37.20 -10.12 -8.73
N LEU A 142 -36.41 -11.12 -9.05
CA LEU A 142 -36.66 -12.52 -8.69
C LEU A 142 -36.68 -12.75 -7.16
N CYS A 143 -36.07 -11.86 -6.37
CA CYS A 143 -36.02 -11.92 -4.91
C CYS A 143 -37.25 -11.35 -4.18
N SER A 144 -38.21 -10.69 -4.87
CA SER A 144 -39.23 -9.84 -4.23
C SER A 144 -40.63 -10.45 -4.08
N ASN A 145 -40.76 -11.78 -4.19
CA ASN A 145 -42.00 -12.54 -3.93
C ASN A 145 -43.07 -12.56 -5.05
N ASN A 146 -42.82 -11.97 -6.22
CA ASN A 146 -43.78 -11.95 -7.36
C ASN A 146 -43.37 -12.88 -8.52
N GLY A 147 -43.41 -14.19 -8.28
CA GLY A 147 -43.17 -15.21 -9.32
C GLY A 147 -44.23 -15.25 -10.45
N SER A 148 -45.26 -14.41 -10.41
CA SER A 148 -46.37 -14.38 -11.37
C SER A 148 -46.20 -13.39 -12.53
N GLN A 149 -45.16 -12.53 -12.53
CA GLN A 149 -44.90 -11.54 -13.61
C GLN A 149 -43.42 -11.53 -14.05
N VAL A 150 -42.82 -12.71 -14.18
CA VAL A 150 -41.38 -12.89 -14.43
C VAL A 150 -40.93 -12.27 -15.76
N GLU A 151 -41.78 -12.24 -16.79
CA GLU A 151 -41.45 -11.61 -18.07
C GLU A 151 -41.15 -10.11 -17.95
N LYS A 152 -41.79 -9.40 -17.01
CA LYS A 152 -41.56 -7.98 -16.77
C LYS A 152 -40.24 -7.68 -16.04
N LEU A 153 -39.60 -8.72 -15.49
CA LEU A 153 -38.30 -8.63 -14.80
C LEU A 153 -37.11 -8.83 -15.74
N ARG A 154 -37.38 -9.13 -17.02
CA ARG A 154 -36.37 -9.30 -18.06
C ARG A 154 -35.75 -7.95 -18.39
N VAL A 155 -34.42 -7.91 -18.50
CA VAL A 155 -33.72 -6.74 -19.04
C VAL A 155 -33.93 -6.72 -20.57
N SER A 156 -34.48 -5.62 -21.11
CA SER A 156 -34.83 -5.51 -22.55
C SER A 156 -33.64 -5.83 -23.48
N PRO A 157 -33.82 -6.60 -24.57
CA PRO A 157 -32.72 -7.38 -25.15
C PRO A 157 -32.11 -6.80 -26.45
N GLY A 158 -30.81 -7.06 -26.63
CA GLY A 158 -30.12 -7.07 -27.92
C GLY A 158 -29.78 -8.48 -28.46
N ASP A 159 -30.07 -9.56 -27.69
CA ASP A 159 -29.66 -10.94 -28.02
C ASP A 159 -30.81 -11.96 -27.92
N PHE A 160 -30.71 -13.06 -28.69
CA PHE A 160 -31.58 -14.23 -28.59
C PHE A 160 -31.31 -15.00 -27.28
N CYS A 161 -32.33 -15.22 -26.46
CA CYS A 161 -32.25 -16.03 -25.24
C CYS A 161 -33.53 -16.84 -25.02
N GLU A 162 -33.46 -17.87 -24.19
CA GLU A 162 -34.49 -18.91 -24.07
C GLU A 162 -35.03 -19.03 -22.64
N THR A 163 -36.32 -19.35 -22.52
CA THR A 163 -37.02 -19.73 -21.29
C THR A 163 -37.72 -21.07 -21.52
N PRO A 164 -36.96 -22.18 -21.60
CA PRO A 164 -37.53 -23.46 -22.00
C PRO A 164 -38.41 -24.06 -20.89
N ASP A 165 -39.53 -24.64 -21.29
CA ASP A 165 -40.30 -25.53 -20.43
C ASP A 165 -39.49 -26.78 -20.11
N VAL A 166 -39.46 -27.15 -18.83
CA VAL A 166 -38.66 -28.28 -18.34
C VAL A 166 -39.59 -29.44 -18.02
N SER A 167 -39.45 -30.51 -18.79
CA SER A 167 -40.12 -31.79 -18.56
C SER A 167 -39.09 -32.82 -18.11
N PRO A 168 -39.00 -33.09 -16.79
CA PRO A 168 -38.04 -34.04 -16.26
C PRO A 168 -38.39 -35.48 -16.65
N ASP A 169 -37.37 -36.33 -16.77
CA ASP A 169 -37.56 -37.77 -17.06
C ASP A 169 -37.82 -38.60 -15.78
N TYR A 170 -38.15 -39.88 -15.96
CA TYR A 170 -38.45 -40.78 -14.84
C TYR A 170 -37.24 -41.00 -13.90
N ASN A 171 -36.02 -41.05 -14.44
CA ASN A 171 -34.81 -41.28 -13.65
C ASN A 171 -34.49 -40.06 -12.78
N GLU A 172 -34.70 -38.85 -13.30
CA GLU A 172 -34.53 -37.59 -12.56
C GLU A 172 -35.54 -37.50 -11.40
N VAL A 173 -36.78 -37.93 -11.61
CA VAL A 173 -37.78 -38.02 -10.55
C VAL A 173 -37.37 -39.05 -9.48
N LEU A 174 -36.82 -40.19 -9.90
CA LEU A 174 -36.36 -41.24 -9.00
C LEU A 174 -35.14 -40.79 -8.17
N GLU A 175 -34.12 -40.18 -8.79
CA GLU A 175 -32.93 -39.60 -8.13
C GLU A 175 -33.34 -38.58 -7.06
N CYS A 176 -34.31 -37.71 -7.38
CA CYS A 176 -34.85 -36.76 -6.42
C CYS A 176 -35.65 -37.43 -5.30
N GLY A 177 -36.35 -38.52 -5.60
CA GLY A 177 -37.04 -39.33 -4.60
C GLY A 177 -36.08 -39.94 -3.57
N THR A 178 -34.95 -40.49 -4.03
CA THR A 178 -33.95 -41.11 -3.14
C THR A 178 -33.24 -40.07 -2.27
N PHE A 179 -33.02 -38.85 -2.76
CA PHE A 179 -32.44 -37.76 -1.97
C PHE A 179 -33.43 -37.10 -1.01
N ILE A 180 -34.66 -36.81 -1.44
CA ILE A 180 -35.61 -36.05 -0.62
C ILE A 180 -36.23 -36.93 0.49
N SER A 181 -36.32 -38.25 0.30
CA SER A 181 -36.88 -39.17 1.31
C SER A 181 -36.18 -39.10 2.68
N PRO A 182 -34.84 -39.19 2.79
CA PRO A 182 -34.15 -38.99 4.06
C PRO A 182 -34.25 -37.54 4.58
N ALA A 183 -34.45 -36.55 3.69
CA ALA A 183 -34.60 -35.14 4.06
C ALA A 183 -36.01 -34.75 4.56
N ILE A 184 -36.96 -35.69 4.65
CA ILE A 184 -38.37 -35.37 4.98
C ILE A 184 -38.50 -34.67 6.34
N GLY A 185 -37.73 -35.12 7.34
CA GLY A 185 -37.78 -34.59 8.70
C GLY A 185 -37.42 -33.12 8.75
N CYS A 186 -36.22 -32.78 8.28
CA CYS A 186 -35.73 -31.41 8.23
C CYS A 186 -36.47 -30.48 7.26
N LEU A 187 -36.96 -30.98 6.10
CA LEU A 187 -37.65 -30.13 5.13
C LEU A 187 -39.05 -29.71 5.57
N GLY A 188 -39.72 -30.51 6.42
CA GLY A 188 -41.04 -30.18 6.97
C GLY A 188 -42.05 -29.75 5.90
N ASN A 189 -42.59 -28.54 6.04
CA ASN A 189 -43.56 -27.98 5.09
C ASN A 189 -42.95 -27.63 3.71
N LYS A 190 -41.63 -27.47 3.61
CA LYS A 190 -40.93 -27.18 2.34
C LYS A 190 -40.73 -28.43 1.48
N LYS A 191 -40.97 -29.64 2.01
CA LYS A 191 -40.80 -30.91 1.29
C LYS A 191 -41.45 -30.89 -0.10
N LYS A 192 -42.75 -30.55 -0.18
CA LYS A 192 -43.49 -30.55 -1.46
C LYS A 192 -42.87 -29.61 -2.51
N ILE A 193 -42.32 -28.49 -2.05
CA ILE A 193 -41.66 -27.50 -2.92
C ILE A 193 -40.39 -28.12 -3.52
N TYR A 194 -39.50 -28.64 -2.69
CA TYR A 194 -38.24 -29.23 -3.16
C TYR A 194 -38.43 -30.55 -3.93
N GLN A 195 -39.49 -31.32 -3.64
CA GLN A 195 -39.87 -32.49 -4.45
C GLN A 195 -40.28 -32.11 -5.88
N ASN A 196 -40.91 -30.96 -6.09
CA ASN A 196 -41.30 -30.47 -7.42
C ASN A 196 -40.12 -29.79 -8.15
N ILE A 197 -39.27 -29.07 -7.40
CA ILE A 197 -38.12 -28.34 -7.96
C ILE A 197 -37.00 -29.31 -8.38
N CYS A 198 -36.71 -30.34 -7.58
CA CYS A 198 -35.53 -31.18 -7.78
C CYS A 198 -35.44 -31.81 -9.18
N PRO A 199 -36.50 -32.46 -9.73
CA PRO A 199 -36.39 -33.08 -11.05
C PRO A 199 -36.13 -32.04 -12.15
N LYS A 200 -36.77 -30.87 -12.05
CA LYS A 200 -36.53 -29.75 -12.97
C LYS A 200 -35.11 -29.22 -12.87
N ASN A 201 -34.57 -29.13 -11.65
CA ASN A 201 -33.20 -28.72 -11.42
C ASN A 201 -32.21 -29.68 -12.10
N ASN A 202 -32.43 -30.98 -11.93
CA ASN A 202 -31.53 -32.02 -12.40
C ASN A 202 -31.64 -32.28 -13.91
N HIS A 203 -32.67 -31.73 -14.56
CA HIS A 203 -32.93 -31.97 -15.98
C HIS A 203 -31.79 -31.51 -16.89
N LYS A 204 -31.08 -32.47 -17.50
CA LYS A 204 -29.86 -32.23 -18.30
C LYS A 204 -28.80 -31.41 -17.55
N ALA A 205 -28.74 -31.52 -16.22
CA ALA A 205 -27.80 -30.78 -15.39
C ALA A 205 -26.46 -31.52 -15.26
N SER A 206 -25.36 -30.76 -15.24
CA SER A 206 -24.04 -31.28 -14.90
C SER A 206 -23.97 -31.71 -13.43
N LYS A 207 -22.92 -32.43 -13.06
CA LYS A 207 -22.70 -32.87 -11.66
C LYS A 207 -22.60 -31.66 -10.72
N GLU A 208 -21.91 -30.61 -11.13
CA GLU A 208 -21.73 -29.36 -10.35
C GLU A 208 -23.09 -28.70 -10.08
N VAL A 209 -23.93 -28.60 -11.11
CA VAL A 209 -25.27 -28.00 -11.02
C VAL A 209 -26.19 -28.80 -10.09
N LYS A 210 -26.18 -30.15 -10.19
CA LYS A 210 -26.91 -31.03 -9.27
C LYS A 210 -26.39 -30.86 -7.85
N CYS A 211 -25.08 -30.82 -7.67
CA CYS A 211 -24.44 -30.72 -6.37
C CYS A 211 -24.67 -29.38 -5.69
N SER A 212 -24.69 -28.27 -6.42
CA SER A 212 -25.09 -26.96 -5.88
C SER A 212 -26.49 -27.02 -5.24
N PHE A 213 -27.45 -27.71 -5.88
CA PHE A 213 -28.80 -27.91 -5.35
C PHE A 213 -28.83 -28.80 -4.11
N PHE A 214 -28.20 -29.98 -4.15
CA PHE A 214 -28.17 -30.89 -3.01
C PHE A 214 -27.41 -30.30 -1.82
N ASN A 215 -26.29 -29.62 -2.06
CA ASN A 215 -25.52 -28.92 -1.04
C ASN A 215 -26.35 -27.87 -0.31
N GLU A 216 -27.13 -27.06 -1.03
CA GLU A 216 -27.97 -26.05 -0.38
C GLU A 216 -29.02 -26.71 0.54
N ILE A 217 -29.70 -27.78 0.10
CA ILE A 217 -30.66 -28.49 0.96
C ILE A 217 -29.94 -29.07 2.18
N ALA A 218 -28.84 -29.78 1.96
CA ALA A 218 -28.14 -30.47 3.02
C ALA A 218 -27.57 -29.51 4.07
N LYS A 219 -26.92 -28.43 3.63
CA LYS A 219 -26.16 -27.50 4.50
C LYS A 219 -27.00 -26.36 5.05
N SER A 220 -27.97 -25.85 4.30
CA SER A 220 -28.76 -24.66 4.68
C SER A 220 -30.06 -25.03 5.39
N LEU A 221 -30.70 -26.14 5.00
CA LEU A 221 -32.01 -26.53 5.52
C LEU A 221 -31.94 -27.70 6.49
N CYS A 222 -31.07 -28.68 6.23
CA CYS A 222 -31.08 -29.96 6.92
C CYS A 222 -29.87 -30.22 7.83
N ARG A 223 -28.96 -29.26 7.98
CA ARG A 223 -27.70 -29.44 8.73
C ARG A 223 -27.86 -29.87 10.18
N LYS A 224 -28.97 -29.45 10.82
CA LYS A 224 -29.28 -29.72 12.24
C LYS A 224 -29.97 -31.07 12.46
N ASP A 225 -30.26 -31.82 11.39
CA ASP A 225 -30.85 -33.16 11.47
C ASP A 225 -29.72 -34.18 11.36
N ASP A 226 -29.29 -34.72 12.51
CA ASP A 226 -28.14 -35.62 12.59
C ASP A 226 -28.32 -36.88 11.71
N ASN A 227 -29.53 -37.44 11.64
CA ASN A 227 -29.81 -38.63 10.86
C ASN A 227 -29.67 -38.36 9.36
N PHE A 228 -30.24 -37.26 8.88
CA PHE A 228 -30.07 -36.85 7.50
C PHE A 228 -28.60 -36.50 7.21
N TRP A 229 -27.93 -35.82 8.14
CA TRP A 229 -26.56 -35.36 7.95
C TRP A 229 -25.56 -36.51 7.80
N THR A 230 -25.67 -37.54 8.64
CA THR A 230 -24.87 -38.77 8.51
C THR A 230 -25.13 -39.44 7.16
N TRP A 231 -26.41 -39.59 6.77
CA TRP A 231 -26.76 -40.16 5.48
C TRP A 231 -26.19 -39.35 4.30
N TRP A 232 -26.24 -38.01 4.37
CA TRP A 232 -25.72 -37.13 3.33
C TRP A 232 -24.23 -37.36 3.09
N ILE A 233 -23.43 -37.41 4.16
CA ILE A 233 -21.99 -37.68 4.10
C ILE A 233 -21.72 -39.07 3.50
N GLU A 234 -22.47 -40.09 3.91
CA GLU A 234 -22.29 -41.47 3.45
C GLU A 234 -22.73 -41.68 1.99
N SER A 235 -23.72 -40.92 1.52
CA SER A 235 -24.29 -41.05 0.19
C SER A 235 -23.28 -40.79 -0.93
N LYS A 236 -22.24 -39.99 -0.66
CA LYS A 236 -21.21 -39.55 -1.64
C LYS A 236 -21.80 -39.03 -2.96
N LEU A 237 -23.02 -38.47 -2.91
CA LEU A 237 -23.68 -37.90 -4.07
C LEU A 237 -22.89 -36.73 -4.67
N CYS A 238 -22.21 -35.98 -3.80
CA CYS A 238 -21.37 -34.86 -4.17
C CYS A 238 -19.99 -35.00 -3.54
N GLU A 239 -18.96 -34.68 -4.34
CA GLU A 239 -17.58 -34.66 -3.86
C GLU A 239 -17.36 -33.45 -2.94
N GLU A 240 -16.53 -33.63 -1.92
CA GLU A 240 -16.11 -32.51 -1.08
C GLU A 240 -15.29 -31.51 -1.89
N PRO A 241 -15.37 -30.20 -1.58
CA PRO A 241 -14.55 -29.20 -2.24
C PRO A 241 -13.05 -29.53 -2.08
N THR A 242 -12.34 -29.62 -3.20
CA THR A 242 -10.89 -29.83 -3.19
C THR A 242 -10.17 -28.52 -2.86
N CYS A 243 -9.36 -28.54 -1.79
CA CYS A 243 -8.51 -27.41 -1.46
C CYS A 243 -7.18 -27.45 -2.26
N PRO A 244 -6.61 -26.29 -2.62
CA PRO A 244 -5.36 -26.25 -3.35
C PRO A 244 -4.17 -26.68 -2.47
N GLY A 245 -3.29 -27.51 -3.01
CA GLY A 245 -2.02 -27.92 -2.37
C GLY A 245 -2.20 -28.63 -1.02
N GLU A 246 -1.58 -28.09 0.02
CA GLU A 246 -1.53 -28.70 1.37
C GLU A 246 -2.73 -28.34 2.25
N LEU A 247 -3.58 -27.41 1.81
CA LEU A 247 -4.73 -26.97 2.59
C LEU A 247 -5.75 -28.09 2.73
N LYS A 248 -6.44 -28.11 3.88
CA LYS A 248 -7.51 -29.05 4.17
C LYS A 248 -8.84 -28.33 4.21
N PHE A 249 -9.84 -29.00 3.65
CA PHE A 249 -11.20 -28.52 3.68
C PHE A 249 -11.70 -28.53 5.11
N ASN A 250 -12.30 -27.41 5.53
CA ASN A 250 -13.00 -27.29 6.78
C ASN A 250 -14.40 -26.76 6.48
N GLU A 251 -15.40 -27.56 6.83
CA GLU A 251 -16.79 -27.25 6.55
C GLU A 251 -17.30 -26.04 7.35
N THR A 252 -16.83 -25.86 8.58
CA THR A 252 -17.28 -24.81 9.50
C THR A 252 -16.05 -24.17 10.12
N GLY A 253 -15.41 -23.28 9.35
CA GLY A 253 -14.23 -22.54 9.79
C GLY A 253 -14.37 -21.04 9.59
N SER A 254 -13.36 -20.31 10.05
CA SER A 254 -13.27 -18.88 9.77
C SER A 254 -13.21 -18.64 8.25
N PRO A 255 -13.91 -17.62 7.72
CA PRO A 255 -13.77 -17.20 6.33
C PRO A 255 -12.36 -16.72 5.98
N PHE A 256 -11.62 -16.28 6.99
CA PHE A 256 -10.26 -15.81 6.84
C PHE A 256 -9.31 -16.85 7.41
N ALA A 257 -8.64 -17.57 6.52
CA ALA A 257 -7.63 -18.56 6.90
C ALA A 257 -6.37 -17.86 7.44
N PRO A 258 -5.80 -18.32 8.56
CA PRO A 258 -4.52 -17.84 9.06
C PRO A 258 -3.42 -17.88 7.99
N SER A 259 -2.67 -16.79 7.85
CA SER A 259 -1.59 -16.67 6.87
C SER A 259 -0.33 -16.02 7.44
N CYS A 260 0.77 -16.02 6.69
CA CYS A 260 1.99 -15.34 7.09
C CYS A 260 1.84 -13.81 7.13
N SER A 261 0.94 -13.21 6.35
CA SER A 261 0.60 -11.78 6.48
C SER A 261 -0.32 -11.49 7.67
N ASN A 262 -1.26 -12.39 7.99
CA ASN A 262 -2.18 -12.25 9.10
C ASN A 262 -2.35 -13.60 9.85
N PRO A 263 -1.51 -13.88 10.86
CA PRO A 263 -1.55 -15.16 11.56
C PRO A 263 -2.79 -15.38 12.43
N ASN A 264 -3.44 -14.31 12.89
CA ASN A 264 -4.58 -14.38 13.80
C ASN A 264 -5.77 -13.57 13.27
N PRO A 265 -6.39 -13.99 12.15
CA PRO A 265 -7.55 -13.31 11.62
C PRO A 265 -8.76 -13.50 12.53
N SER A 266 -9.51 -12.42 12.80
CA SER A 266 -10.72 -12.47 13.62
C SER A 266 -11.98 -12.43 12.76
N SER A 267 -12.89 -13.38 12.99
CA SER A 267 -14.27 -13.35 12.47
C SER A 267 -15.19 -14.14 13.40
N SER A 268 -16.41 -13.64 13.59
CA SER A 268 -17.48 -14.37 14.28
C SER A 268 -18.33 -15.22 13.32
N GLU A 269 -18.20 -15.01 12.00
CA GLU A 269 -18.88 -15.81 10.99
C GLU A 269 -18.13 -17.12 10.72
N THR A 270 -18.88 -18.17 10.40
CA THR A 270 -18.34 -19.48 10.02
C THR A 270 -18.82 -19.86 8.62
N VAL A 271 -17.90 -20.32 7.78
CA VAL A 271 -18.18 -20.80 6.43
C VAL A 271 -17.32 -22.00 6.05
N GLN A 272 -17.63 -22.57 4.89
CA GLN A 272 -16.77 -23.55 4.24
C GLN A 272 -15.47 -22.86 3.82
N THR A 273 -14.33 -23.41 4.21
CA THR A 273 -13.02 -22.78 4.04
C THR A 273 -11.94 -23.83 3.77
N CYS A 274 -10.79 -23.36 3.28
CA CYS A 274 -9.57 -24.15 3.14
C CYS A 274 -8.54 -23.59 4.11
N VAL A 275 -8.06 -24.41 5.05
CA VAL A 275 -7.15 -23.98 6.11
C VAL A 275 -5.98 -24.95 6.26
N CYS A 276 -4.87 -24.43 6.76
CA CYS A 276 -3.76 -25.25 7.22
C CYS A 276 -4.12 -25.93 8.55
N THR A 277 -3.65 -27.16 8.73
CA THR A 277 -3.83 -27.99 9.93
C THR A 277 -2.59 -27.93 10.82
N ASP A 278 -2.66 -28.52 12.02
CA ASP A 278 -1.54 -28.63 12.97
C ASP A 278 -0.91 -27.29 13.41
N GLY A 279 -1.73 -26.24 13.51
CA GLY A 279 -1.27 -24.90 13.91
C GLY A 279 -0.38 -24.20 12.89
N LYS A 280 -0.32 -24.69 11.65
CA LYS A 280 0.37 -24.03 10.54
C LYS A 280 -0.48 -22.89 9.94
N VAL A 281 0.16 -22.00 9.20
CA VAL A 281 -0.45 -20.89 8.48
C VAL A 281 -0.14 -20.96 6.99
N ARG A 282 -0.99 -20.33 6.17
CA ARG A 282 -0.83 -20.25 4.72
C ARG A 282 0.36 -19.35 4.36
N ASN A 283 1.25 -19.82 3.48
CA ASN A 283 2.39 -19.05 2.98
C ASN A 283 1.99 -18.09 1.84
N ASP A 284 1.09 -17.16 2.11
CA ASP A 284 0.54 -16.18 1.16
C ASP A 284 1.57 -15.21 0.57
N ARG A 285 2.80 -15.19 1.10
CA ARG A 285 3.91 -14.36 0.60
C ARG A 285 4.73 -15.04 -0.50
N VAL A 286 4.68 -16.37 -0.61
CA VAL A 286 5.45 -17.16 -1.60
C VAL A 286 4.53 -18.05 -2.43
N ASN A 287 3.79 -18.93 -1.76
CA ASN A 287 2.84 -19.82 -2.39
C ASN A 287 1.66 -20.07 -1.43
N ALA A 288 0.53 -19.49 -1.80
CA ALA A 288 -0.75 -19.60 -1.12
C ALA A 288 -1.24 -21.05 -0.89
N SER A 289 -0.70 -22.03 -1.60
CA SER A 289 -1.08 -23.44 -1.48
C SER A 289 -0.21 -24.24 -0.49
N GLN A 290 0.80 -23.60 0.12
CA GLN A 290 1.75 -24.22 1.04
C GLN A 290 1.46 -23.83 2.48
N CYS A 291 1.58 -24.78 3.41
CA CYS A 291 1.39 -24.57 4.84
C CYS A 291 2.73 -24.60 5.59
N VAL A 292 3.05 -23.51 6.29
CA VAL A 292 4.30 -23.34 7.05
C VAL A 292 4.00 -23.05 8.53
N ARG A 293 4.95 -23.29 9.43
CA ARG A 293 4.79 -22.82 10.82
C ARG A 293 4.88 -21.30 10.84
N SER A 294 4.23 -20.67 11.81
CA SER A 294 4.31 -19.21 11.97
C SER A 294 5.76 -18.71 12.14
N SER A 295 6.64 -19.50 12.77
CA SER A 295 8.08 -19.21 12.87
C SER A 295 8.81 -19.18 11.52
N ASP A 296 8.30 -19.95 10.56
CA ASP A 296 8.92 -20.19 9.26
C ASP A 296 8.38 -19.20 8.20
N CYS A 297 7.53 -18.24 8.61
CA CYS A 297 6.99 -17.23 7.71
C CYS A 297 8.07 -16.26 7.21
N PRO A 298 8.21 -16.08 5.89
CA PRO A 298 9.19 -15.16 5.33
C PRO A 298 8.75 -13.71 5.51
N CYS A 299 9.69 -12.78 5.60
CA CYS A 299 9.44 -11.35 5.66
C CYS A 299 9.44 -10.72 4.26
N VAL A 300 8.72 -9.61 4.09
CA VAL A 300 8.76 -8.82 2.85
C VAL A 300 9.30 -7.45 3.16
N PHE A 301 10.24 -6.97 2.34
CA PHE A 301 10.73 -5.60 2.39
C PHE A 301 11.05 -5.12 0.98
N ALA A 302 10.53 -3.96 0.58
CA ALA A 302 10.72 -3.38 -0.77
C ALA A 302 10.38 -4.38 -1.91
N GLY A 303 9.29 -5.14 -1.75
CA GLY A 303 8.87 -6.16 -2.72
C GLY A 303 9.76 -7.42 -2.77
N LYS A 304 10.87 -7.48 -2.02
CA LYS A 304 11.76 -8.65 -1.93
C LYS A 304 11.36 -9.53 -0.75
N ILE A 305 11.44 -10.85 -0.93
CA ILE A 305 11.09 -11.86 0.08
C ILE A 305 12.37 -12.32 0.80
N TYR A 306 12.31 -12.36 2.12
CA TYR A 306 13.41 -12.68 3.03
C TYR A 306 13.06 -13.89 3.88
N GLN A 307 13.95 -14.89 3.90
CA GLN A 307 13.72 -16.09 4.71
C GLN A 307 13.83 -15.78 6.21
N PRO A 308 13.16 -16.55 7.08
CA PRO A 308 13.33 -16.43 8.53
C PRO A 308 14.80 -16.46 8.96
N GLY A 309 15.19 -15.62 9.91
CA GLY A 309 16.56 -15.48 10.40
C GLY A 309 17.49 -14.64 9.50
N THR A 310 17.07 -14.27 8.30
CA THR A 310 17.86 -13.34 7.46
C THR A 310 17.85 -11.95 8.06
N SER A 311 19.00 -11.25 7.95
CA SER A 311 19.18 -9.90 8.47
C SER A 311 19.38 -8.89 7.35
N ARG A 312 18.82 -7.70 7.53
CA ARG A 312 19.00 -6.51 6.69
C ARG A 312 19.62 -5.43 7.56
N ASN A 313 20.78 -4.95 7.12
CA ASN A 313 21.56 -3.97 7.87
C ASN A 313 21.71 -2.71 7.03
N THR A 314 21.36 -1.57 7.62
CA THR A 314 21.82 -0.25 7.18
C THR A 314 22.98 0.17 8.07
N ARG A 315 23.62 1.32 7.80
CA ARG A 315 24.61 1.89 8.72
C ARG A 315 24.02 2.34 10.05
N CYS A 316 22.70 2.46 10.16
CA CYS A 316 22.03 2.98 11.35
C CYS A 316 21.18 1.94 12.09
N GLN A 317 20.79 0.85 11.43
CA GLN A 317 19.84 -0.12 11.98
C GLN A 317 20.10 -1.52 11.44
N SER A 318 19.94 -2.50 12.31
CA SER A 318 19.95 -3.93 11.96
C SER A 318 18.56 -4.51 12.19
N CYS A 319 18.00 -5.18 11.19
CA CYS A 319 16.69 -5.83 11.26
C CYS A 319 16.81 -7.32 10.94
N SER A 320 16.23 -8.19 11.77
CA SER A 320 16.15 -9.63 11.51
C SER A 320 14.71 -10.03 11.22
N CYS A 321 14.53 -10.90 10.23
CA CYS A 321 13.24 -11.51 9.95
C CYS A 321 12.91 -12.59 11.00
N ASN A 322 11.80 -12.44 11.70
CA ASN A 322 11.32 -13.39 12.70
C ASN A 322 9.82 -13.63 12.52
N GLY A 323 9.45 -14.85 12.09
CA GLY A 323 8.05 -15.28 11.97
C GLY A 323 7.16 -14.33 11.17
N GLY A 324 7.65 -13.87 10.01
CA GLY A 324 6.95 -12.94 9.13
C GLY A 324 7.05 -11.46 9.52
N ASN A 325 7.67 -11.13 10.65
CA ASN A 325 7.84 -9.76 11.14
C ASN A 325 9.31 -9.33 11.15
N TRP A 326 9.55 -8.02 10.95
CA TRP A 326 10.87 -7.44 11.12
C TRP A 326 11.09 -7.05 12.57
N VAL A 327 12.13 -7.64 13.20
CA VAL A 327 12.60 -7.25 14.54
C VAL A 327 13.87 -6.43 14.36
N CYS A 328 13.79 -5.14 14.63
CA CYS A 328 14.87 -4.20 14.37
C CYS A 328 15.50 -3.65 15.66
N SER A 329 16.80 -3.34 15.60
CA SER A 329 17.49 -2.54 16.61
C SER A 329 16.96 -1.10 16.65
N ALA A 330 17.35 -0.34 17.68
CA ALA A 330 17.21 1.11 17.63
C ALA A 330 17.88 1.67 16.37
N ASN A 331 17.24 2.67 15.75
CA ASN A 331 17.77 3.35 14.57
C ASN A 331 18.70 4.48 15.02
N ILE A 332 20.00 4.21 15.09
CA ILE A 332 21.01 5.15 15.60
C ILE A 332 21.97 5.45 14.46
N CYS A 333 21.79 6.60 13.81
CA CYS A 333 22.76 7.14 12.85
C CYS A 333 23.77 8.05 13.56
N PRO A 334 25.01 8.15 13.08
CA PRO A 334 25.90 9.23 13.51
C PRO A 334 25.23 10.59 13.28
N PRO A 335 25.20 11.50 14.27
CA PRO A 335 24.59 12.81 14.12
C PRO A 335 25.27 13.58 12.99
N LYS A 336 24.48 14.07 12.04
CA LYS A 336 24.99 14.69 10.83
C LYS A 336 24.22 15.97 10.53
N CYS A 337 24.94 17.06 10.35
CA CYS A 337 24.40 18.31 9.83
C CYS A 337 24.74 18.44 8.34
N THR A 338 23.78 18.92 7.55
CA THR A 338 23.96 19.18 6.12
C THR A 338 23.62 20.63 5.80
N VAL A 339 24.39 21.23 4.89
CA VAL A 339 24.10 22.55 4.30
C VAL A 339 24.22 22.39 2.78
N GLU A 340 23.07 22.29 2.13
CA GLU A 340 22.92 22.02 0.70
C GLU A 340 22.19 23.21 0.04
N GLY A 341 22.94 24.22 -0.38
CA GLY A 341 22.35 25.50 -0.80
C GLY A 341 21.58 26.13 0.35
N GLN A 342 20.29 26.43 0.16
CA GLN A 342 19.44 26.99 1.21
C GLN A 342 18.93 25.96 2.23
N PHE A 343 19.08 24.66 1.96
CA PHE A 343 18.53 23.60 2.80
C PHE A 343 19.53 23.22 3.88
N VAL A 344 19.07 23.23 5.13
CA VAL A 344 19.86 22.83 6.29
C VAL A 344 19.13 21.72 7.02
N GLU A 345 19.86 20.67 7.37
CA GLU A 345 19.40 19.63 8.30
C GLU A 345 20.29 19.69 9.54
N THR A 346 19.68 19.82 10.72
CA THR A 346 20.40 19.87 12.00
C THR A 346 20.98 18.51 12.37
N PHE A 347 21.85 18.46 13.39
CA PHE A 347 22.40 17.19 13.88
C PHE A 347 21.35 16.18 14.36
N ASP A 348 20.20 16.69 14.81
CA ASP A 348 19.07 15.90 15.31
C ASP A 348 18.05 15.55 14.21
N GLY A 349 18.33 15.92 12.96
CA GLY A 349 17.53 15.55 11.79
C GLY A 349 16.36 16.49 11.49
N LYS A 350 16.42 17.75 11.94
CA LYS A 350 15.38 18.75 11.63
C LYS A 350 15.73 19.51 10.34
N PRO A 351 14.97 19.32 9.24
CA PRO A 351 15.18 20.07 8.01
C PRO A 351 14.53 21.45 8.09
N TYR A 352 15.19 22.46 7.51
CA TYR A 352 14.62 23.78 7.30
C TYR A 352 15.33 24.54 6.16
N THR A 353 14.75 25.66 5.74
CA THR A 353 15.35 26.54 4.72
C THR A 353 15.81 27.85 5.32
N LEU A 354 16.97 28.33 4.87
CA LEU A 354 17.48 29.65 5.23
C LEU A 354 16.56 30.76 4.69
N PRO A 355 16.31 31.82 5.47
CA PRO A 355 15.45 32.92 5.05
C PRO A 355 16.13 33.87 4.06
N ARG A 356 17.46 34.05 4.18
CA ARG A 356 18.24 35.05 3.43
C ARG A 356 19.63 34.52 3.08
N LYS A 357 20.23 35.10 2.05
CA LYS A 357 21.63 34.87 1.70
C LYS A 357 22.50 35.75 2.61
N CYS A 358 23.22 35.13 3.55
CA CYS A 358 24.07 35.83 4.52
C CYS A 358 25.38 35.05 4.74
N ARG A 359 26.22 35.58 5.63
CA ARG A 359 27.30 34.81 6.25
C ARG A 359 26.80 34.27 7.58
N TYR A 360 26.90 32.96 7.77
CA TYR A 360 26.33 32.29 8.93
C TYR A 360 27.38 31.51 9.73
N VAL A 361 27.20 31.49 11.05
CA VAL A 361 27.84 30.50 11.92
C VAL A 361 27.04 29.20 11.80
N VAL A 362 27.62 28.23 11.08
CA VAL A 362 26.97 26.94 10.81
C VAL A 362 26.95 26.07 12.06
N SER A 363 28.10 25.93 12.72
CA SER A 363 28.20 25.23 13.98
C SER A 363 29.39 25.75 14.79
N LYS A 364 29.24 25.76 16.11
CA LYS A 364 30.22 26.25 17.06
C LYS A 364 30.26 25.33 18.28
N GLY A 365 31.48 24.92 18.63
CA GLY A 365 31.81 24.30 19.92
C GLY A 365 32.69 25.22 20.77
N SER A 366 33.41 24.66 21.73
CA SER A 366 34.23 25.37 22.71
C SER A 366 35.47 25.99 22.07
N ASN A 367 36.16 25.24 21.21
CA ASN A 367 37.44 25.63 20.60
C ASN A 367 37.42 25.56 19.06
N TRP A 368 36.23 25.51 18.47
CA TRP A 368 36.10 25.45 17.03
C TRP A 368 34.83 26.16 16.55
N THR A 369 34.87 26.68 15.33
CA THR A 369 33.74 27.33 14.68
C THR A 369 33.78 27.08 13.19
N ILE A 370 32.63 26.71 12.61
CA ILE A 370 32.43 26.49 11.19
C ILE A 370 31.50 27.59 10.68
N LYS A 371 31.94 28.30 9.64
CA LYS A 371 31.21 29.40 9.02
C LYS A 371 31.02 29.11 7.54
N ALA A 372 29.89 29.56 7.00
CA ALA A 372 29.60 29.50 5.57
C ALA A 372 29.12 30.86 5.08
N ASP A 373 29.72 31.32 3.99
CA ASP A 373 29.34 32.55 3.31
C ASP A 373 28.58 32.21 2.04
N PHE A 374 27.43 32.85 1.87
CA PHE A 374 26.58 32.70 0.69
C PHE A 374 26.85 33.81 -0.33
N SER A 375 26.69 33.48 -1.60
CA SER A 375 26.68 34.45 -2.69
C SER A 375 25.59 35.51 -2.49
N ALA A 376 25.87 36.75 -2.89
CA ALA A 376 24.86 37.81 -2.89
C ALA A 376 23.83 37.62 -4.02
N SER A 377 24.24 37.03 -5.15
CA SER A 377 23.41 36.83 -6.33
C SER A 377 22.70 35.47 -6.31
N GLU A 378 23.45 34.39 -6.11
CA GLU A 378 22.98 33.00 -6.21
C GLU A 378 22.74 32.36 -4.83
N ILE A 379 21.98 31.27 -4.77
CA ILE A 379 21.74 30.51 -3.53
C ILE A 379 22.81 29.42 -3.38
N GLU A 380 24.06 29.87 -3.31
CA GLU A 380 25.23 29.00 -3.31
C GLU A 380 26.19 29.41 -2.20
N VAL A 381 26.80 28.42 -1.55
CA VAL A 381 27.92 28.64 -0.63
C VAL A 381 29.14 28.98 -1.48
N THR A 382 29.81 30.08 -1.19
CA THR A 382 31.01 30.50 -1.93
C THR A 382 32.29 30.30 -1.12
N LYS A 383 32.16 30.32 0.21
CA LYS A 383 33.28 30.15 1.13
C LYS A 383 32.86 29.39 2.37
N VAL A 384 33.67 28.41 2.77
CA VAL A 384 33.59 27.76 4.08
C VAL A 384 34.85 28.09 4.86
N VAL A 385 34.70 28.49 6.12
CA VAL A 385 35.81 28.75 7.03
C VAL A 385 35.67 27.82 8.23
N ILE A 386 36.71 27.03 8.50
CA ILE A 386 36.79 26.13 9.64
C ILE A 386 37.92 26.64 10.54
N GLU A 387 37.54 27.20 11.68
CA GLU A 387 38.43 27.61 12.75
C GLU A 387 38.53 26.43 13.74
N LEU A 388 39.71 25.81 13.84
CA LEU A 388 40.02 24.72 14.77
C LEU A 388 41.18 25.16 15.66
N PHE A 389 40.91 25.51 16.92
CA PHE A 389 41.91 26.08 17.83
C PHE A 389 42.59 27.31 17.21
N GLU A 390 43.89 27.24 16.90
CA GLU A 390 44.67 28.32 16.27
C GLU A 390 44.80 28.15 14.73
N GLU A 391 44.23 27.08 14.18
CA GLU A 391 44.27 26.76 12.75
C GLU A 391 43.00 27.26 12.05
N THR A 392 43.17 27.90 10.89
CA THR A 392 42.06 28.40 10.08
C THR A 392 42.17 27.85 8.67
N TYR A 393 41.23 26.97 8.34
CA TYR A 393 41.09 26.40 7.00
C TYR A 393 40.03 27.16 6.22
N THR A 394 40.38 27.67 5.05
CA THR A 394 39.49 28.41 4.16
C THR A 394 39.30 27.65 2.86
N PHE A 395 38.05 27.38 2.52
CA PHE A 395 37.62 26.72 1.29
C PHE A 395 36.95 27.77 0.41
N GLU A 396 37.55 28.12 -0.72
CA GLU A 396 37.10 29.21 -1.59
C GLU A 396 37.73 29.00 -2.98
N ASP A 397 37.01 29.34 -4.05
CA ASP A 397 37.52 29.29 -5.43
C ASP A 397 38.16 27.94 -5.82
N ASN A 398 37.53 26.82 -5.45
CA ASN A 398 38.06 25.44 -5.66
C ASN A 398 39.43 25.18 -5.01
N LYS A 399 39.78 25.95 -3.98
CA LYS A 399 41.03 25.79 -3.22
C LYS A 399 40.74 25.64 -1.74
N VAL A 400 41.58 24.88 -1.06
CA VAL A 400 41.64 24.83 0.39
C VAL A 400 42.97 25.42 0.86
N LYS A 401 42.91 26.37 1.79
CA LYS A 401 44.08 27.08 2.32
C LYS A 401 44.12 26.96 3.84
N LEU A 402 45.31 26.73 4.39
CA LEU A 402 45.60 26.95 5.81
C LEU A 402 46.27 28.31 5.93
N LYS A 403 45.58 29.29 6.54
CA LYS A 403 45.96 30.70 6.49
C LYS A 403 46.11 31.16 5.03
N GLU A 404 47.31 31.44 4.56
CA GLU A 404 47.58 31.84 3.16
C GLU A 404 48.14 30.71 2.29
N LYS A 405 48.47 29.55 2.88
CA LYS A 405 49.12 28.44 2.17
C LYS A 405 48.08 27.45 1.63
N GLU A 406 48.11 27.22 0.31
CA GLU A 406 47.25 26.25 -0.35
C GLU A 406 47.63 24.80 -0.01
N ILE A 407 46.61 23.96 0.20
CA ILE A 407 46.72 22.51 0.41
C ILE A 407 46.28 21.82 -0.88
N THR A 408 47.23 21.27 -1.63
CA THR A 408 46.96 20.70 -2.96
C THR A 408 46.51 19.24 -2.93
N GLU A 409 46.99 18.45 -1.97
CA GLU A 409 46.63 17.02 -1.85
C GLU A 409 46.22 16.68 -0.42
N PHE A 410 47.15 16.80 0.52
CA PHE A 410 46.89 16.54 1.94
C PHE A 410 47.72 17.45 2.84
N HIS A 411 47.24 17.61 4.07
CA HIS A 411 47.86 18.31 5.16
C HIS A 411 47.50 17.60 6.46
N LYS A 412 48.47 17.42 7.36
CA LYS A 412 48.26 16.85 8.67
C LYS A 412 48.90 17.75 9.72
N SER A 413 48.10 18.11 10.72
CA SER A 413 48.53 18.79 11.95
C SER A 413 48.16 17.94 13.17
N ASP A 414 48.42 18.47 14.36
CA ASP A 414 47.94 17.88 15.61
C ASP A 414 46.42 18.01 15.78
N GLN A 415 45.79 18.97 15.07
CA GLN A 415 44.36 19.26 15.19
C GLN A 415 43.52 18.59 14.11
N ALA A 416 44.05 18.45 12.90
CA ALA A 416 43.29 17.87 11.80
C ALA A 416 44.15 17.21 10.72
N LEU A 417 43.52 16.23 10.08
CA LEU A 417 43.93 15.68 8.79
C LEU A 417 42.99 16.27 7.71
N VAL A 418 43.56 17.02 6.77
CA VAL A 418 42.85 17.65 5.65
C VAL A 418 43.35 17.07 4.34
N PHE A 419 42.48 16.52 3.51
CA PHE A 419 42.90 15.98 2.22
C PHE A 419 41.78 15.94 1.18
N TRP A 420 42.16 16.03 -0.09
CA TRP A 420 41.27 15.79 -1.21
C TRP A 420 40.94 14.30 -1.31
N GLN A 421 39.69 13.92 -1.02
CA GLN A 421 39.19 12.56 -1.19
C GLN A 421 38.96 12.21 -2.66
N SER A 422 38.61 13.23 -3.45
CA SER A 422 38.47 13.19 -4.90
C SER A 422 38.68 14.60 -5.44
N SER A 423 38.52 14.81 -6.75
CA SER A 423 38.59 16.15 -7.34
C SER A 423 37.44 17.09 -6.93
N MET A 424 36.39 16.60 -6.27
CA MET A 424 35.26 17.43 -5.80
C MET A 424 35.12 17.47 -4.28
N PHE A 425 35.73 16.56 -3.52
CA PHE A 425 35.54 16.52 -2.06
C PHE A 425 36.84 16.68 -1.31
N VAL A 426 36.82 17.59 -0.33
CA VAL A 426 37.85 17.70 0.69
C VAL A 426 37.28 17.17 2.00
N LEU A 427 38.01 16.27 2.67
CA LEU A 427 37.69 15.81 4.01
C LEU A 427 38.63 16.46 5.02
N VAL A 428 38.05 16.98 6.08
CA VAL A 428 38.72 17.38 7.32
C VAL A 428 38.31 16.40 8.41
N GLN A 429 39.25 15.63 8.91
CA GLN A 429 39.06 14.78 10.09
C GLN A 429 39.80 15.40 11.27
N THR A 430 39.07 15.80 12.30
CA THR A 430 39.67 16.42 13.48
C THR A 430 40.30 15.38 14.41
N SER A 431 41.14 15.83 15.33
CA SER A 431 41.76 15.01 16.39
C SER A 431 40.75 14.38 17.37
N PHE A 432 39.51 14.88 17.39
CA PHE A 432 38.40 14.41 18.21
C PHE A 432 37.31 13.70 17.37
N ASP A 433 37.70 13.13 16.23
CA ASP A 433 36.87 12.29 15.36
C ASP A 433 35.63 12.95 14.71
N MET A 434 35.54 14.28 14.75
CA MET A 434 34.57 15.00 13.92
C MET A 434 35.04 14.96 12.46
N LYS A 435 34.11 14.67 11.55
CA LYS A 435 34.38 14.60 10.10
C LYS A 435 33.61 15.70 9.40
N ILE A 436 34.31 16.60 8.73
CA ILE A 436 33.73 17.66 7.92
C ILE A 436 34.10 17.37 6.47
N GLN A 437 33.10 17.17 5.62
CA GLN A 437 33.29 16.99 4.19
C GLN A 437 32.75 18.22 3.46
N VAL A 438 33.61 18.86 2.68
CA VAL A 438 33.26 19.99 1.82
C VAL A 438 33.25 19.50 0.39
N GLN A 439 32.07 19.53 -0.24
CA GLN A 439 31.98 19.43 -1.70
C GLN A 439 32.43 20.77 -2.28
N MET A 440 33.39 20.79 -3.19
CA MET A 440 33.90 21.99 -3.86
C MET A 440 33.27 22.19 -5.24
N SER A 441 32.83 21.10 -5.89
CA SER A 441 32.32 21.12 -7.26
C SER A 441 31.18 20.09 -7.44
N PRO A 442 30.17 20.36 -8.30
CA PRO A 442 29.99 21.58 -9.08
C PRO A 442 29.49 22.77 -8.25
N ILE A 443 28.77 22.50 -7.17
CA ILE A 443 28.28 23.50 -6.21
C ILE A 443 28.82 23.15 -4.83
N MET A 444 29.27 24.17 -4.09
CA MET A 444 29.84 23.98 -2.77
C MET A 444 28.76 23.58 -1.76
N GLN A 445 29.01 22.49 -1.01
CA GLN A 445 28.10 21.97 0.02
C GLN A 445 28.89 21.49 1.22
N LEU A 446 28.29 21.56 2.41
CA LEU A 446 28.96 21.27 3.67
C LEU A 446 28.24 20.15 4.42
N TYR A 447 29.02 19.19 4.89
CA TYR A 447 28.53 18.04 5.65
C TYR A 447 29.37 17.86 6.90
N ILE A 448 28.75 17.89 8.08
CA ILE A 448 29.44 17.74 9.36
C ILE A 448 28.89 16.50 10.04
N THR A 449 29.75 15.55 10.38
CA THR A 449 29.40 14.33 11.13
C THR A 449 30.11 14.35 12.47
N LEU A 450 29.34 14.28 13.56
CA LEU A 450 29.85 14.29 14.92
C LEU A 450 30.33 12.89 15.36
N PRO A 451 31.27 12.81 16.32
CA PRO A 451 31.56 11.56 17.00
C PRO A 451 30.35 11.08 17.82
N GLY A 452 30.15 9.77 17.94
CA GLY A 452 28.95 9.18 18.57
C GLY A 452 28.75 9.47 20.06
N ASN A 453 29.77 10.00 20.75
CA ASN A 453 29.74 10.33 22.18
C ASN A 453 29.96 11.83 22.44
N ASN A 454 29.39 12.71 21.61
CA ASN A 454 29.62 14.13 21.82
C ASN A 454 28.92 14.62 23.10
N ILE A 455 29.71 15.11 24.07
CA ILE A 455 29.23 15.68 25.35
C ILE A 455 29.28 17.22 25.29
N GLU A 456 29.81 17.79 24.22
CA GLU A 456 29.95 19.23 24.07
C GLU A 456 28.61 19.90 23.78
N THR A 457 28.33 21.02 24.45
CA THR A 457 27.20 21.88 24.09
C THR A 457 27.49 22.56 22.77
N LEU A 458 26.78 22.16 21.72
CA LEU A 458 26.88 22.77 20.40
C LEU A 458 25.87 23.90 20.22
N SER A 459 26.17 24.77 19.27
CA SER A 459 25.27 25.84 18.84
C SER A 459 25.53 26.23 17.38
N GLY A 460 24.61 26.98 16.79
CA GLY A 460 24.68 27.40 15.38
C GLY A 460 23.47 26.94 14.58
N LEU A 461 23.53 27.10 13.27
CA LEU A 461 22.50 26.62 12.34
C LEU A 461 22.25 25.10 12.43
N CYS A 462 23.27 24.31 12.77
CA CYS A 462 23.15 22.86 12.91
C CYS A 462 22.45 22.39 14.20
N GLY A 463 21.92 23.31 15.02
CA GLY A 463 21.29 22.96 16.30
C GLY A 463 22.31 22.64 17.39
N ASN A 464 21.85 21.94 18.43
CA ASN A 464 22.65 21.61 19.62
C ASN A 464 23.07 20.12 19.68
N GLY A 465 22.50 19.25 18.85
CA GLY A 465 22.90 17.84 18.73
C GLY A 465 22.56 16.99 19.95
N ASN A 466 21.46 17.30 20.65
CA ASN A 466 21.03 16.61 21.87
C ASN A 466 19.99 15.51 21.62
N ASN A 467 19.73 15.18 20.35
CA ASN A 467 18.70 14.25 19.88
C ASN A 467 17.25 14.71 20.18
N ASP A 468 17.02 16.03 20.28
CA ASP A 468 15.70 16.67 20.42
C ASP A 468 15.49 17.81 19.41
N THR A 469 14.82 17.49 18.30
CA THR A 469 14.49 18.49 17.26
C THR A 469 13.61 19.66 17.73
N THR A 470 13.01 19.60 18.92
CA THR A 470 12.08 20.63 19.36
C THR A 470 12.79 21.91 19.80
N ASP A 471 14.05 21.82 20.23
CA ASP A 471 14.85 22.97 20.70
C ASP A 471 15.97 23.40 19.73
N ASP A 472 16.14 22.70 18.62
CA ASP A 472 17.09 23.00 17.54
C ASP A 472 17.10 24.47 17.07
N PHE A 473 15.94 25.14 17.14
CA PHE A 473 15.83 26.56 16.79
C PHE A 473 16.17 27.47 17.97
N THR A 474 17.28 27.18 18.66
CA THR A 474 17.83 28.05 19.69
C THR A 474 18.72 29.11 19.06
N SER A 475 18.31 30.38 19.17
CA SER A 475 19.02 31.52 18.61
C SER A 475 20.38 31.77 19.28
N SER A 476 21.19 32.65 18.68
CA SER A 476 22.50 33.06 19.24
C SER A 476 22.43 33.74 20.61
N ASN A 477 21.23 34.17 21.03
CA ASN A 477 20.96 34.72 22.36
C ASN A 477 20.39 33.68 23.34
N ASN A 478 20.45 32.38 23.00
CA ASN A 478 19.89 31.27 23.78
C ASN A 478 18.37 31.33 23.97
N ILE A 479 17.66 31.90 23.00
CA ILE A 479 16.19 31.95 22.99
C ILE A 479 15.67 30.95 21.97
N ARG A 480 14.76 30.08 22.39
CA ARG A 480 14.06 29.15 21.50
C ARG A 480 13.07 29.90 20.61
N GLU A 481 13.32 29.87 19.32
CA GLU A 481 12.47 30.48 18.29
C GLU A 481 11.41 29.49 17.80
N SER A 482 10.27 30.02 17.36
CA SER A 482 9.16 29.21 16.82
C SER A 482 9.30 28.90 15.33
N SER A 483 10.17 29.62 14.62
CA SER A 483 10.34 29.48 13.17
C SER A 483 11.81 29.63 12.76
N SER A 484 12.15 29.09 11.59
CA SER A 484 13.54 29.08 11.10
C SER A 484 14.10 30.46 10.75
N GLY A 485 13.23 31.44 10.44
CA GLY A 485 13.66 32.78 10.01
C GLY A 485 14.42 33.54 11.10
N PRO A 486 13.78 33.90 12.22
CA PRO A 486 14.44 34.56 13.36
C PRO A 486 15.63 33.76 13.89
N PHE A 487 15.48 32.44 13.97
CA PHE A 487 16.54 31.52 14.37
C PHE A 487 17.78 31.67 13.49
N ALA A 488 17.66 31.47 12.17
CA ALA A 488 18.80 31.49 11.26
C ALA A 488 19.45 32.88 11.20
N LEU A 489 18.65 33.96 11.17
CA LEU A 489 19.16 35.33 11.13
C LEU A 489 19.93 35.71 12.40
N SER A 490 19.59 35.13 13.55
CA SER A 490 20.35 35.36 14.80
C SER A 490 21.80 34.86 14.70
N TRP A 491 22.07 33.88 13.83
CA TRP A 491 23.39 33.28 13.59
C TRP A 491 24.17 33.94 12.43
N ALA A 492 23.65 35.02 11.84
CA ALA A 492 24.36 35.79 10.81
C ALA A 492 25.48 36.66 11.41
N TYR A 493 26.60 36.85 10.69
CA TYR A 493 27.76 37.63 11.17
C TYR A 493 28.38 38.58 10.11
N GLY A 494 29.09 39.64 10.54
CA GLY A 494 29.74 40.63 9.67
C GLY A 494 29.71 42.08 10.19
N LEU A 495 30.78 42.86 9.94
CA LEU A 495 31.22 44.06 10.69
C LEU A 495 30.28 45.30 10.69
N THR A 496 30.12 45.88 11.90
CA THR A 496 29.60 47.21 12.27
C THR A 496 28.36 47.74 11.51
N GLY A 497 27.18 47.57 12.12
CA GLY A 497 25.99 48.39 11.82
C GLY A 497 24.88 47.73 11.00
N GLY A 498 25.02 46.47 10.58
CA GLY A 498 23.94 45.71 9.97
C GLY A 498 24.41 44.36 9.46
N SER A 499 23.65 43.30 9.73
CA SER A 499 23.85 41.99 9.12
C SER A 499 23.92 42.14 7.60
N GLN A 500 25.04 41.77 6.96
CA GLN A 500 25.15 41.70 5.49
C GLN A 500 24.42 40.48 4.95
N CYS A 501 23.13 40.45 5.26
CA CYS A 501 22.15 39.64 4.59
C CYS A 501 21.64 40.40 3.38
N THR A 502 21.19 39.68 2.36
CA THR A 502 20.35 40.30 1.33
C THR A 502 19.13 40.97 1.98
N THR A 503 18.67 42.06 1.37
CA THR A 503 17.45 42.76 1.83
C THR A 503 16.20 41.93 1.57
N GLU A 504 16.24 41.14 0.50
CA GLU A 504 15.17 40.24 0.07
C GLU A 504 15.35 38.83 0.64
N ASP A 505 14.21 38.21 0.93
CA ASP A 505 14.13 36.82 1.35
C ASP A 505 14.33 35.89 0.14
N ILE A 506 14.83 34.68 0.40
CA ILE A 506 15.00 33.67 -0.63
C ILE A 506 13.61 33.25 -1.15
N PRO A 507 13.37 33.26 -2.48
CA PRO A 507 12.09 32.86 -3.04
C PRO A 507 11.69 31.44 -2.61
N THR A 508 10.47 31.31 -2.09
CA THR A 508 9.91 30.02 -1.67
C THR A 508 9.22 29.27 -2.80
N VAL A 509 8.88 29.98 -3.89
CA VAL A 509 8.13 29.46 -5.04
C VAL A 509 8.91 29.68 -6.32
N CYS A 510 8.79 28.73 -7.26
CA CYS A 510 9.30 28.89 -8.60
C CYS A 510 8.40 29.83 -9.40
N VAL A 511 8.93 30.99 -9.82
CA VAL A 511 8.13 32.02 -10.54
C VAL A 511 8.25 31.87 -12.07
N ASN A 512 9.31 31.21 -12.55
CA ASN A 512 9.60 31.06 -13.97
C ASN A 512 9.07 29.73 -14.50
N SER A 513 8.00 29.78 -15.30
CA SER A 513 7.35 28.58 -15.86
C SER A 513 8.27 27.70 -16.71
N ALA A 514 9.20 28.28 -17.48
CA ALA A 514 10.13 27.50 -18.28
C ALA A 514 11.19 26.80 -17.42
N ALA A 515 11.67 27.47 -16.36
CA ALA A 515 12.58 26.86 -15.39
C ALA A 515 11.88 25.77 -14.59
N GLU A 516 10.62 25.99 -14.21
CA GLU A 516 9.77 25.02 -13.51
C GLU A 516 9.54 23.76 -14.33
N ILE A 517 9.18 23.89 -15.61
CA ILE A 517 8.97 22.75 -16.50
C ILE A 517 10.26 21.93 -16.64
N PHE A 518 11.39 22.59 -16.88
CA PHE A 518 12.70 21.91 -16.95
C PHE A 518 13.05 21.20 -15.64
N ALA A 519 12.84 21.87 -14.51
CA ALA A 519 13.12 21.33 -13.19
C ALA A 519 12.23 20.12 -12.89
N ALA A 520 10.92 20.22 -13.13
CA ALA A 520 9.97 19.14 -12.91
C ALA A 520 10.32 17.88 -13.74
N ASP A 521 10.63 18.05 -15.03
CA ASP A 521 11.04 16.96 -15.91
C ASP A 521 12.32 16.27 -15.41
N ARG A 522 13.37 17.05 -15.14
CA ARG A 522 14.68 16.47 -14.74
C ARG A 522 14.66 15.89 -13.33
N CYS A 523 13.97 16.53 -12.38
CA CYS A 523 13.87 16.06 -11.00
C CYS A 523 12.93 14.84 -10.86
N ALA A 524 12.01 14.61 -11.80
CA ALA A 524 11.18 13.40 -11.84
C ALA A 524 12.01 12.11 -11.93
N ALA A 525 13.29 12.20 -12.30
CA ALA A 525 14.22 11.08 -12.22
C ALA A 525 14.29 10.47 -10.81
N LEU A 526 14.19 11.25 -9.73
CA LEU A 526 14.21 10.72 -8.36
C LEU A 526 13.09 9.71 -8.08
N ILE A 527 11.94 9.88 -8.73
CA ILE A 527 10.77 9.01 -8.58
C ILE A 527 10.79 7.89 -9.63
N ASN A 528 11.09 8.22 -10.89
CA ASN A 528 10.84 7.31 -12.01
C ASN A 528 12.06 6.46 -12.38
N ASN A 529 13.26 6.83 -11.96
CA ASN A 529 14.49 6.13 -12.33
C ASN A 529 14.69 4.87 -11.47
N LYS A 530 14.89 3.73 -12.14
CA LYS A 530 15.11 2.42 -11.50
C LYS A 530 16.34 2.37 -10.60
N VAL A 531 17.37 3.17 -10.88
CA VAL A 531 18.57 3.24 -10.05
C VAL A 531 18.22 3.84 -8.68
N PHE A 532 17.47 4.94 -8.65
CA PHE A 532 17.00 5.55 -7.41
C PHE A 532 15.93 4.73 -6.69
N ALA A 533 15.17 3.91 -7.42
CA ALA A 533 14.14 3.04 -6.84
C ALA A 533 14.65 2.03 -5.79
N GLU A 534 15.93 1.65 -5.85
CA GLU A 534 16.55 0.81 -4.80
C GLU A 534 16.57 1.50 -3.42
N CYS A 535 16.43 2.83 -3.38
CA CYS A 535 16.44 3.61 -2.15
C CYS A 535 15.07 4.04 -1.63
N HIS A 536 14.02 3.99 -2.44
CA HIS A 536 12.69 4.54 -2.08
C HIS A 536 12.11 3.93 -0.79
N SER A 537 12.45 2.68 -0.51
CA SER A 537 12.01 1.98 0.71
C SER A 537 12.78 2.38 1.98
N TYR A 538 13.86 3.15 1.85
CA TYR A 538 14.69 3.64 2.95
C TYR A 538 14.57 5.16 3.12
N ILE A 539 14.54 5.90 2.00
CA ILE A 539 14.40 7.36 1.98
C ILE A 539 13.32 7.73 0.96
N SER A 540 12.29 8.42 1.44
CA SER A 540 11.22 8.99 0.62
C SER A 540 11.81 9.98 -0.39
N PRO A 541 11.64 9.75 -1.71
CA PRO A 541 12.20 10.63 -2.74
C PRO A 541 11.42 11.94 -2.91
N GLU A 542 10.21 12.05 -2.38
CA GLU A 542 9.29 13.18 -2.60
C GLU A 542 9.86 14.51 -2.08
N ALA A 543 10.45 14.51 -0.89
CA ALA A 543 11.08 15.71 -0.32
C ALA A 543 12.27 16.17 -1.17
N TYR A 544 13.14 15.23 -1.57
CA TYR A 544 14.29 15.52 -2.43
C TYR A 544 13.88 15.99 -3.83
N GLN A 545 12.76 15.50 -4.36
CA GLN A 545 12.21 15.98 -5.63
C GLN A 545 11.74 17.43 -5.51
N ALA A 546 11.02 17.77 -4.44
CA ALA A 546 10.60 19.15 -4.18
C ALA A 546 11.81 20.09 -4.04
N ASP A 547 12.83 19.67 -3.30
CA ASP A 547 14.07 20.44 -3.12
C ASP A 547 14.85 20.58 -4.43
N CYS A 548 14.91 19.52 -5.24
CA CYS A 548 15.52 19.55 -6.58
C CYS A 548 14.82 20.56 -7.49
N ILE A 549 13.48 20.59 -7.50
CA ILE A 549 12.71 21.53 -8.31
C ILE A 549 13.01 22.96 -7.86
N LYS A 550 12.93 23.21 -6.55
CA LYS A 550 13.18 24.54 -5.97
C LYS A 550 14.61 25.02 -6.25
N THR A 551 15.61 24.15 -6.08
CA THR A 551 17.02 24.45 -6.37
C THR A 551 17.21 24.80 -7.84
N THR A 552 16.70 23.97 -8.74
CA THR A 552 16.87 24.16 -10.19
C THR A 552 16.17 25.42 -10.69
N CYS A 553 15.01 25.73 -10.13
CA CYS A 553 14.24 26.93 -10.45
C CYS A 553 14.93 28.24 -10.09
N THR A 554 15.66 28.24 -8.98
CA THR A 554 16.34 29.42 -8.42
C THR A 554 17.81 29.50 -8.81
N CYS A 555 18.29 28.49 -9.52
CA CYS A 555 19.63 28.43 -10.11
C CYS A 555 19.79 29.52 -11.18
N GLY A 556 20.96 30.16 -11.20
CA GLY A 556 21.36 31.09 -12.25
C GLY A 556 21.54 30.44 -13.63
N SER A 557 22.68 30.69 -14.26
CA SER A 557 22.88 30.33 -15.67
C SER A 557 23.13 28.83 -15.93
N ASN A 558 23.64 28.06 -14.96
CA ASN A 558 23.99 26.64 -15.15
C ASN A 558 23.03 25.67 -14.45
N LYS A 559 21.83 25.52 -15.03
CA LYS A 559 20.77 24.66 -14.49
C LYS A 559 21.14 23.16 -14.44
N GLU A 560 22.06 22.70 -15.29
CA GLU A 560 22.50 21.30 -15.28
C GLU A 560 23.28 20.97 -14.01
N ASP A 561 24.19 21.85 -13.58
CA ASP A 561 24.95 21.68 -12.34
C ASP A 561 24.00 21.60 -11.12
N CYS A 562 22.97 22.45 -11.07
CA CYS A 562 21.98 22.47 -10.00
C CYS A 562 21.14 21.18 -9.93
N VAL A 563 20.62 20.71 -11.08
CA VAL A 563 19.90 19.44 -11.14
C VAL A 563 20.80 18.29 -10.70
N CYS A 564 22.01 18.19 -11.26
CA CYS A 564 22.89 17.08 -10.96
C CYS A 564 23.39 17.08 -9.52
N THR A 565 23.58 18.26 -8.93
CA THR A 565 23.85 18.41 -7.48
C THR A 565 22.67 17.89 -6.66
N ALA A 566 21.44 18.32 -6.96
CA ALA A 566 20.26 17.89 -6.20
C ALA A 566 20.01 16.37 -6.31
N LEU A 567 20.21 15.79 -7.50
CA LEU A 567 20.18 14.32 -7.67
C LEU A 567 21.28 13.63 -6.87
N GLY A 568 22.48 14.25 -6.83
CA GLY A 568 23.62 13.80 -6.04
C GLY A 568 23.34 13.79 -4.53
N ASN A 569 22.59 14.76 -4.02
CA ASN A 569 22.20 14.82 -2.60
C ASN A 569 21.39 13.58 -2.19
N TYR A 570 20.40 13.18 -3.00
CA TYR A 570 19.63 11.95 -2.75
C TYR A 570 20.52 10.70 -2.83
N ALA A 571 21.39 10.63 -3.83
CA ALA A 571 22.33 9.52 -3.97
C ALA A 571 23.26 9.40 -2.75
N LYS A 572 23.72 10.55 -2.23
CA LYS A 572 24.59 10.65 -1.06
C LYS A 572 23.87 10.27 0.23
N ALA A 573 22.63 10.72 0.42
CA ALA A 573 21.81 10.31 1.55
C ALA A 573 21.61 8.78 1.55
N CYS A 574 21.30 8.22 0.39
CA CYS A 574 21.10 6.78 0.21
C CYS A 574 22.35 5.95 0.52
N THR A 575 23.49 6.33 -0.07
CA THR A 575 24.78 5.68 0.19
C THR A 575 25.28 5.92 1.60
N GLY A 576 24.84 7.01 2.24
CA GLY A 576 24.99 7.31 3.65
C GLY A 576 24.44 6.20 4.55
N LEU A 577 23.29 5.61 4.18
CA LEU A 577 22.68 4.46 4.85
C LEU A 577 23.34 3.11 4.50
N GLY A 578 24.33 3.11 3.60
CA GLY A 578 25.02 1.90 3.12
C GLY A 578 24.34 1.22 1.94
N ILE A 579 23.30 1.83 1.36
CA ILE A 579 22.59 1.30 0.19
C ILE A 579 23.43 1.60 -1.06
N LYS A 580 23.67 0.57 -1.88
CA LYS A 580 24.45 0.69 -3.11
C LYS A 580 23.51 1.04 -4.25
N LEU A 581 23.65 2.26 -4.76
CA LEU A 581 23.03 2.67 -6.01
C LEU A 581 23.88 2.24 -7.20
N GLY A 582 23.23 1.92 -8.32
CA GLY A 582 23.92 1.77 -9.61
C GLY A 582 24.45 3.11 -10.15
N ASP A 583 24.89 3.13 -11.40
CA ASP A 583 25.39 4.36 -12.05
C ASP A 583 24.26 5.31 -12.43
N TRP A 584 23.76 6.03 -11.42
CA TRP A 584 22.68 7.00 -11.59
C TRP A 584 23.09 8.15 -12.51
N ARG A 585 24.37 8.53 -12.55
CA ARG A 585 24.88 9.67 -13.33
C ARG A 585 24.65 9.48 -14.82
N SER A 586 25.03 8.33 -15.34
CA SER A 586 24.80 7.99 -16.74
C SER A 586 23.31 7.88 -17.06
N SER A 587 22.51 7.42 -16.11
CA SER A 587 21.06 7.31 -16.28
C SER A 587 20.30 8.65 -16.24
N THR A 588 20.93 9.74 -15.78
CA THR A 588 20.31 11.06 -15.62
C THR A 588 21.02 12.18 -16.37
N ASN A 589 21.94 11.84 -17.29
CA ASN A 589 22.79 12.78 -18.03
C ASN A 589 23.64 13.69 -17.11
N CYS A 590 24.15 13.14 -16.01
CA CYS A 590 25.04 13.80 -15.05
C CYS A 590 26.47 13.23 -15.09
N SER A 591 26.87 12.57 -16.18
CA SER A 591 28.17 11.87 -16.29
C SER A 591 29.40 12.78 -16.18
N ARG A 592 29.23 14.10 -16.34
CA ARG A 592 30.31 15.09 -16.13
C ARG A 592 30.67 15.28 -14.65
N PHE A 593 29.81 14.84 -13.72
CA PHE A 593 29.95 15.10 -12.28
C PHE A 593 30.29 13.82 -11.53
N THR A 594 31.41 13.77 -10.81
CA THR A 594 31.94 12.55 -10.17
C THR A 594 31.72 12.51 -8.64
N PHE A 595 30.47 12.67 -8.15
CA PHE A 595 30.12 12.68 -6.71
C PHE A 595 30.69 11.55 -5.80
#